data_AF-A0A9C9DET9-F1
#
_entry.id   AF-A0A9C9DET9-F1
#
_cell.length_a   1.000
_cell.length_b   1.000
_cell.length_c   1.000
_cell.angle_alpha   90.00
_cell.angle_beta   90.00
_cell.angle_gamma   90.00
#
_symmetry.space_group_name_H-M   'P 1'
#
loop_
_entity.id
_entity.type
_entity.pdbx_description
1 polymer ?
#
loop_
_entity_poly.entity_id
_entity_poly.type
_entity_poly.pdbx_seq_one_letter_code
_entity_poly.pdbx_strand_id
1 'polypeptide(L)' 'MFITFEGPEGCGKTTQLALLADYLARQGYTIYKTREPGGTSIGEQIRSVVHSLQ' A
#
# COMPACT_ATOMS: atom_id res chain seq x y z
N MET A 1 8.94 -4.66 -12.48
CA MET A 1 7.48 -4.87 -12.43
C MET A 1 6.90 -3.93 -11.39
N PHE A 2 5.82 -3.21 -11.69
CA PHE A 2 5.14 -2.31 -10.74
C PHE A 2 3.64 -2.63 -10.79
N ILE A 3 3.04 -2.90 -9.62
CA ILE A 3 1.68 -3.39 -9.46
C ILE A 3 0.94 -2.47 -8.49
N THR A 4 -0.26 -2.02 -8.87
CA THR A 4 -1.15 -1.23 -8.02
C THR A 4 -2.41 -2.01 -7.67
N PHE A 5 -3.00 -1.70 -6.51
CA PHE A 5 -4.27 -2.25 -6.06
C PHE A 5 -5.27 -1.11 -5.89
N GLU A 6 -6.30 -1.07 -6.73
CA GLU A 6 -7.33 -0.03 -6.77
C GLU A 6 -8.71 -0.59 -6.39
N GLY A 7 -9.61 0.28 -5.91
CA GLY A 7 -10.97 -0.09 -5.53
C GLY A 7 -11.55 0.72 -4.37
N PRO A 8 -12.84 0.53 -4.04
CA PRO A 8 -13.51 1.27 -2.97
C PRO A 8 -12.97 0.94 -1.57
N GLU A 9 -13.30 1.77 -0.58
CA GLU A 9 -12.94 1.49 0.82
C GLU A 9 -13.55 0.16 1.29
N GLY A 10 -12.82 -0.57 2.14
CA GLY A 10 -13.25 -1.87 2.65
C GLY A 10 -13.17 -3.04 1.65
N CYS A 11 -12.85 -2.83 0.37
CA CYS A 11 -12.86 -3.91 -0.64
C CYS A 11 -11.69 -4.91 -0.54
N GLY A 12 -10.81 -4.78 0.47
CA GLY A 12 -9.74 -5.74 0.74
C GLY A 12 -8.39 -5.47 0.05
N LYS A 13 -8.15 -4.27 -0.50
CA LYS A 13 -6.87 -3.90 -1.16
C LYS A 13 -5.64 -4.22 -0.30
N THR A 14 -5.66 -3.80 0.96
CA THR A 14 -4.55 -4.03 1.90
C THR A 14 -4.30 -5.52 2.14
N THR A 15 -5.37 -6.31 2.25
CA THR A 15 -5.28 -7.77 2.43
C THR A 15 -4.67 -8.43 1.19
N GLN A 16 -5.16 -8.08 0.00
CA GLN A 16 -4.66 -8.67 -1.25
C GLN A 16 -3.21 -8.28 -1.54
N LEU A 17 -2.82 -7.05 -1.25
CA LEU A 17 -1.43 -6.60 -1.35
C LEU A 17 -0.51 -7.45 -0.47
N ALA A 18 -0.90 -7.72 0.78
CA ALA A 18 -0.10 -8.54 1.69
C ALA A 18 0.03 -10.00 1.19
N LEU A 19 -1.08 -10.59 0.73
CA LEU A 19 -1.08 -11.96 0.20
C LEU A 19 -0.22 -12.10 -1.05
N LEU A 20 -0.30 -11.15 -1.99
CA LEU A 20 0.52 -11.18 -3.20
C LEU A 20 2.01 -10.98 -2.88
N ALA A 21 2.33 -10.04 -1.98
CA ALA A 21 3.71 -9.81 -1.55
C ALA A 21 4.32 -11.08 -0.95
N ASP A 22 3.62 -11.76 -0.05
CA ASP A 22 4.08 -13.01 0.55
C ASP A 22 4.24 -14.13 -0.48
N TYR A 23 3.27 -14.26 -1.40
CA TYR A 23 3.36 -15.24 -2.49
C TYR A 23 4.62 -15.03 -3.33
N LEU A 24 4.85 -13.80 -3.81
CA LEU A 24 6.00 -13.49 -4.66
C LEU A 24 7.34 -13.60 -3.90
N ALA A 25 7.37 -13.21 -2.62
CA ALA A 25 8.55 -13.41 -1.78
C ALA A 25 8.91 -14.91 -1.66
N ARG A 26 7.91 -15.79 -1.50
CA ARG A 26 8.12 -17.25 -1.47
C ARG A 26 8.60 -17.83 -2.80
N GLN A 27 8.36 -17.13 -3.92
CA GLN A 27 8.91 -17.48 -5.22
C GLN A 27 10.32 -16.93 -5.45
N GLY A 28 10.92 -16.26 -4.46
CA GLY A 28 12.30 -15.74 -4.52
C GLY A 28 12.42 -14.31 -5.07
N TYR A 29 11.32 -13.59 -5.25
CA TYR A 29 11.37 -12.19 -5.70
C TYR A 29 11.66 -11.23 -4.53
N THR A 30 12.47 -10.21 -4.78
CA THR A 30 12.61 -9.07 -3.87
C THR A 30 11.38 -8.18 -3.97
N ILE A 31 10.73 -7.91 -2.83
CA ILE A 31 9.48 -7.16 -2.79
C ILE A 31 9.66 -5.83 -2.06
N TYR A 32 9.19 -4.76 -2.69
CA TYR A 32 9.03 -3.44 -2.08
C TYR A 32 7.55 -3.10 -2.04
N LYS A 33 7.06 -2.71 -0.86
CA LYS A 33 5.66 -2.30 -0.65
C LYS A 33 5.61 -0.80 -0.42
N THR A 34 4.63 -0.14 -1.01
CA THR A 34 4.29 1.26 -0.76
C THR A 34 2.77 1.43 -0.70
N ARG A 35 2.29 2.55 -0.16
CA ARG A 35 0.88 2.92 -0.05
C ARG A 35 0.71 4.42 -0.27
N GLU A 36 -0.44 4.83 -0.80
CA GLU A 36 -0.81 6.24 -0.93
C GLU A 36 -2.20 6.50 -0.32
N PRO A 37 -2.43 7.69 0.27
CA PRO A 37 -1.40 8.66 0.67
C PRO A 37 -0.48 8.06 1.76
N GLY A 38 0.81 8.40 1.73
CA GLY A 38 1.81 7.85 2.65
C GLY A 38 3.05 7.30 1.95
N GLY A 39 3.75 6.38 2.61
CA GLY A 39 4.88 5.64 2.02
C GLY A 39 6.23 6.37 2.05
N THR A 40 6.26 7.64 2.47
CA THR A 40 7.48 8.40 2.80
C THR A 40 7.25 9.21 4.07
N SER A 41 8.32 9.65 4.76
CA SER A 41 8.18 10.48 5.97
C SER A 41 7.32 11.73 5.74
N ILE A 42 7.51 12.39 4.59
CA ILE A 42 6.70 13.56 4.18
C ILE A 42 5.28 13.12 3.81
N GLY A 43 5.13 12.02 3.06
CA GLY A 43 3.82 11.49 2.67
C GLY A 43 2.94 11.11 3.87
N GLU A 44 3.51 10.57 4.94
CA GLU A 44 2.78 10.29 6.18
C GLU A 44 2.36 11.57 6.92
N GLN A 45 3.16 12.64 6.86
CA GLN A 45 2.77 13.96 7.38
C GLN A 45 1.65 14.60 6.55
N ILE A 46 1.69 14.50 5.22
CA ILE A 46 0.60 14.99 4.36
C ILE A 46 -0.68 14.21 4.64
N ARG A 47 -0.58 12.89 4.81
CA ARG A 47 -1.72 12.03 5.13
C ARG A 47 -2.40 12.46 6.43
N SER A 48 -1.65 12.78 7.48
CA SER A 48 -2.25 13.20 8.75
C SER A 48 -3.05 14.50 8.59
N VAL A 49 -2.54 15.46 7.81
CA VAL A 49 -3.25 16.69 7.47
C VAL A 49 -4.55 16.39 6.71
N VAL A 50 -4.49 15.59 5.64
CA VAL A 50 -5.67 15.26 4.83
C VAL A 50 -6.76 14.56 5.65
N HIS A 51 -6.40 13.62 6.53
CA HIS A 51 -7.38 12.96 7.40
C HIS A 51 -7.92 13.87 8.52
N SER A 52 -7.16 14.87 8.96
CA SER A 52 -7.61 15.84 9.97
C SER A 52 -8.55 16.92 9.42
N LEU A 53 -8.68 17.01 8.09
CA LEU A 53 -9.54 17.96 7.38
C LEU A 53 -10.94 17.38 7.03
N GLN A 54 -11.23 16.15 7.44
CA GLN A 54 -12.54 15.50 7.33
C GLN A 54 -13.25 15.49 8.68
#